data_AF-A0A090W0C6-F1
#
_entry.id   AF-A0A090W0C6-F1
#
_cell.length_a   1.000
_cell.length_b   1.000
_cell.length_c   1.000
_cell.angle_alpha   90.00
_cell.angle_beta   90.00
_cell.angle_gamma   90.00
#
_symmetry.space_group_name_H-M   'P 1'
#
loop_
_entity.id
_entity.type
_entity.pdbx_description
1 polymer ?
#
loop_
_entity_poly.entity_id
_entity_poly.type
_entity_poly.pdbx_seq_one_letter_code
_entity_poly.pdbx_strand_id
1 'polypeptide(L)'
;MIEKKDVDLEKAVLVGIITKDQDEEKLKEYLDELEFLTFTAGGYAIKRFTQKMDMPNPKTFIGSGKMEEVKHFVDENDISTAIFDDELSATQERNISKILGCKVLDRTNLILDIFAQRAQTSYARTQVELAQYEYLLPRLRGMWTHLERQRGGIGMRGPGETR
;
A
#
# COMPACT_ATOMS: atom_id res chain seq x y z
N MET A 1 12.45 -31.22 -19.94
CA MET A 1 12.90 -30.61 -18.67
C MET A 1 12.20 -29.27 -18.58
N ILE A 2 11.21 -29.15 -17.69
CA ILE A 2 10.56 -27.86 -17.43
C ILE A 2 11.47 -27.15 -16.44
N GLU A 3 12.11 -26.06 -16.86
CA GLU A 3 12.86 -25.18 -15.97
C GLU A 3 11.94 -24.74 -14.84
N LYS A 4 12.29 -25.10 -13.59
CA LYS A 4 11.74 -24.44 -12.42
C LYS A 4 12.19 -22.98 -12.54
N LYS A 5 11.28 -22.09 -12.96
CA LYS A 5 11.42 -20.67 -12.61
C LYS A 5 11.43 -20.63 -11.09
N ASP A 6 12.58 -20.33 -10.50
CA ASP A 6 12.62 -19.83 -9.13
C ASP A 6 11.65 -18.65 -9.10
N VAL A 7 10.52 -18.84 -8.42
CA VAL A 7 9.58 -17.75 -8.18
C VAL A 7 10.27 -16.91 -7.13
N ASP A 8 11.03 -15.91 -7.56
CA ASP A 8 11.63 -14.92 -6.66
C ASP A 8 10.49 -14.24 -5.91
N LEU A 9 10.27 -14.69 -4.67
CA LEU A 9 9.25 -14.14 -3.78
C LEU A 9 9.60 -12.68 -3.49
N GLU A 10 8.61 -11.81 -3.62
CA GLU A 10 8.79 -10.38 -3.42
C GLU A 10 9.10 -10.10 -1.93
N LYS A 11 10.29 -9.57 -1.64
CA LYS A 11 10.69 -9.26 -0.26
C LYS A 11 9.84 -8.11 0.28
N ALA A 12 9.18 -8.35 1.41
CA ALA A 12 8.26 -7.39 2.01
C ALA A 12 8.60 -7.06 3.47
N VAL A 13 8.21 -5.87 3.90
CA VAL A 13 8.09 -5.50 5.32
C VAL A 13 6.64 -5.27 5.67
N LEU A 14 6.23 -5.65 6.87
CA LEU A 14 4.88 -5.44 7.37
C LEU A 14 4.90 -4.30 8.38
N VAL A 15 3.91 -3.41 8.33
CA VAL A 15 3.81 -2.24 9.20
C VAL A 15 2.41 -2.18 9.80
N GLY A 16 2.34 -2.07 11.13
CA GLY A 16 1.08 -1.91 11.86
C GLY A 16 1.21 -0.94 13.03
N ILE A 17 0.08 -0.52 13.58
CA ILE A 17 0.03 0.38 14.73
C ILE A 17 -0.75 -0.23 15.89
N ILE A 18 -0.36 0.14 17.10
CA ILE A 18 -1.08 -0.22 18.33
C ILE A 18 -1.85 1.03 18.75
N THR A 19 -3.17 0.93 18.83
CA THR A 19 -4.08 2.02 19.22
C THR A 19 -4.78 1.68 20.53
N LYS A 20 -5.75 2.50 20.96
CA LYS A 20 -6.58 2.18 22.14
C LYS A 20 -7.57 1.04 21.87
N ASP A 21 -8.01 0.90 20.63
CA ASP A 21 -9.01 -0.10 20.20
C ASP A 21 -8.36 -1.39 19.63
N GLN A 22 -7.03 -1.37 19.50
CA GLN A 22 -6.19 -2.45 19.01
C GLN A 22 -4.92 -2.53 19.85
N ASP A 23 -4.93 -3.45 20.82
CA ASP A 23 -3.78 -3.72 21.66
C ASP A 23 -2.71 -4.56 20.94
N GLU A 24 -1.64 -4.88 21.66
CA GLU A 24 -0.48 -5.60 21.12
C GLU A 24 -0.81 -7.04 20.69
N GLU A 25 -1.70 -7.72 21.42
CA GLU A 25 -2.10 -9.09 21.09
C GLU A 25 -2.91 -9.11 19.80
N LYS A 26 -3.90 -8.22 19.69
CA LYS A 26 -4.72 -8.10 18.50
C LYS A 26 -3.92 -7.67 17.26
N LEU A 27 -3.00 -6.72 17.41
CA LEU A 27 -2.10 -6.36 16.31
C LEU A 27 -1.23 -7.55 15.88
N LYS A 28 -0.76 -8.37 16.83
CA LYS A 28 0.04 -9.55 16.51
C LYS A 28 -0.75 -10.53 15.65
N GLU A 29 -2.01 -10.81 16.00
CA GLU A 29 -2.89 -11.66 15.20
C GLU A 29 -3.10 -11.07 13.79
N TYR A 30 -3.30 -9.76 13.68
CA TYR A 30 -3.46 -9.10 12.39
C TYR A 30 -2.20 -9.18 11.53
N LEU A 31 -1.01 -9.02 12.12
CA LEU A 31 0.24 -9.17 11.39
C LEU A 31 0.57 -10.63 11.04
N ASP A 32 0.15 -11.60 11.85
CA ASP A 32 0.23 -13.02 11.51
C ASP A 32 -0.64 -13.33 10.29
N GLU A 33 -1.86 -12.80 10.26
CA GLU A 33 -2.75 -12.89 9.09
C GLU A 33 -2.14 -12.18 7.87
N LEU A 34 -1.64 -10.95 8.04
CA LEU A 34 -1.07 -10.16 6.96
C LEU A 34 0.16 -10.84 6.33
N GLU A 35 0.97 -11.53 7.14
CA GLU A 35 2.07 -12.35 6.65
C GLU A 35 1.56 -13.51 5.78
N PHE A 36 0.49 -14.19 6.23
CA PHE A 36 -0.13 -15.25 5.44
C PHE A 36 -0.73 -14.75 4.12
N LEU A 37 -1.37 -13.58 4.13
CA LEU A 37 -1.87 -12.92 2.92
C LEU A 37 -0.71 -12.55 1.98
N THR A 38 0.38 -12.01 2.52
CA THR A 38 1.58 -11.66 1.76
C THR A 38 2.16 -12.89 1.06
N PHE A 39 2.29 -14.00 1.80
CA PHE A 39 2.72 -15.27 1.23
C PHE A 39 1.79 -15.77 0.12
N THR A 40 0.49 -15.67 0.35
CA THR A 40 -0.54 -16.05 -0.63
C THR A 40 -0.46 -15.24 -1.92
N ALA A 41 -0.07 -13.97 -1.83
CA ALA A 41 0.10 -13.07 -2.97
C ALA A 41 1.43 -13.24 -3.72
N GLY A 42 2.35 -14.08 -3.22
CA GLY A 42 3.68 -14.32 -3.81
C GLY A 42 4.79 -13.46 -3.22
N GLY A 43 4.58 -12.86 -2.05
CA GLY A 43 5.60 -12.14 -1.28
C GLY A 43 6.14 -12.94 -0.09
N TYR A 44 7.20 -12.43 0.55
CA TYR A 44 7.75 -12.99 1.78
C TYR A 44 8.09 -11.86 2.76
N ALA A 45 7.49 -11.89 3.95
CA ALA A 45 7.71 -10.89 4.99
C ALA A 45 9.05 -11.13 5.71
N ILE A 46 9.97 -10.18 5.61
CA ILE A 46 11.29 -10.25 6.25
C ILE A 46 11.26 -9.67 7.65
N LYS A 47 10.46 -8.63 7.88
CA LYS A 47 10.38 -7.94 9.16
C LYS A 47 9.02 -7.30 9.37
N ARG A 48 8.62 -7.25 10.63
CA ARG A 48 7.43 -6.52 11.11
C ARG A 48 7.87 -5.27 11.86
N PHE A 49 7.22 -4.16 11.58
CA PHE A 49 7.38 -2.89 12.28
C PHE A 49 6.07 -2.52 12.95
N THR A 50 6.16 -2.16 14.23
CA THR A 50 5.00 -1.69 15.00
C THR A 50 5.30 -0.35 15.65
N GLN A 51 4.28 0.47 15.82
CA GLN A 51 4.35 1.71 16.58
C GLN A 51 3.09 1.91 17.41
N LYS A 52 3.28 2.19 18.70
CA LYS A 52 2.18 2.61 19.59
C LYS A 52 1.87 4.08 19.39
N MET A 53 0.61 4.39 19.11
CA MET A 53 0.13 5.77 18.94
C MET A 53 -1.40 5.85 19.08
N ASP A 54 -1.92 7.00 19.49
CA ASP A 54 -3.38 7.18 19.67
C ASP A 54 -4.16 7.10 18.35
N MET A 55 -3.61 7.68 17.28
CA MET A 55 -4.19 7.69 15.94
C MET A 55 -3.08 7.64 14.88
N PRO A 56 -3.36 7.06 13.69
CA PRO A 56 -2.40 7.04 12.59
C PRO A 56 -2.01 8.46 12.14
N ASN A 57 -0.75 8.64 11.77
CA ASN A 57 -0.30 9.91 11.20
C ASN A 57 -0.99 10.17 9.85
N PRO A 58 -1.66 11.32 9.64
CA PRO A 58 -2.40 11.60 8.42
C PRO A 58 -1.51 11.72 7.16
N LYS A 59 -0.19 11.87 7.32
CA LYS A 59 0.77 11.97 6.21
C LYS A 59 1.48 10.67 5.88
N THR A 60 1.78 9.85 6.89
CA THR A 60 2.71 8.71 6.75
C THR A 60 2.26 7.44 7.48
N PHE A 61 1.05 7.46 8.06
CA PHE A 61 0.46 6.39 8.88
C PHE A 61 1.21 6.13 10.22
N ILE A 62 2.52 5.97 10.18
CA ILE A 62 3.44 5.95 11.33
C ILE A 62 4.14 7.31 11.50
N GLY A 63 4.78 7.51 12.66
CA GLY A 63 5.59 8.70 12.94
C GLY A 63 6.91 8.76 12.13
N SER A 64 7.51 9.95 12.03
CA SER A 64 8.71 10.18 11.22
C SER A 64 9.92 9.33 11.64
N GLY A 65 10.19 9.22 12.94
CA GLY A 65 11.32 8.41 13.42
C GLY A 65 11.16 6.92 13.09
N LYS A 66 9.93 6.38 13.18
CA LYS A 66 9.66 5.00 12.77
C LYS A 66 9.75 4.85 11.24
N MET A 67 9.31 5.85 10.48
CA MET A 67 9.42 5.84 9.02
C MET A 67 10.89 5.84 8.57
N GLU A 68 11.77 6.59 9.25
CA GLU A 68 13.21 6.56 8.99
C GLU A 68 13.80 5.18 9.31
N GLU A 69 13.42 4.57 10.42
CA GLU A 69 13.83 3.19 10.77
C GLU A 69 13.40 2.17 9.70
N VAL A 70 12.15 2.26 9.21
CA VAL A 70 11.64 1.42 8.12
C VAL A 70 12.45 1.66 6.85
N LYS A 71 12.71 2.92 6.50
CA LYS A 71 13.50 3.28 5.32
C LYS A 71 14.90 2.68 5.36
N HIS A 72 15.62 2.86 6.46
CA HIS A 72 16.96 2.30 6.63
C HIS A 72 16.96 0.78 6.41
N PHE A 73 15.97 0.09 6.99
CA PHE A 73 15.86 -1.35 6.79
C PHE A 73 15.51 -1.73 5.34
N VAL A 74 14.62 -0.98 4.69
CA VAL A 74 14.25 -1.17 3.28
C VAL A 74 15.47 -1.06 2.37
N ASP A 75 16.27 0.00 2.56
CA ASP A 75 17.46 0.28 1.77
C ASP A 75 18.57 -0.76 2.03
N GLU A 76 18.77 -1.19 3.29
CA GLU A 76 19.81 -2.16 3.66
C GLU A 76 19.53 -3.60 3.21
N ASN A 77 18.26 -3.97 3.04
CA ASN A 77 17.86 -5.36 2.79
C ASN A 77 17.26 -5.58 1.39
N ASP A 78 17.32 -4.56 0.53
CA ASP A 78 16.74 -4.52 -0.82
C ASP A 78 15.26 -4.95 -0.80
N ILE A 79 14.48 -4.32 0.08
CA ILE A 79 13.04 -4.60 0.20
C ILE A 79 12.30 -3.93 -0.95
N SER A 80 11.52 -4.69 -1.70
CA SER A 80 10.75 -4.19 -2.84
C SER A 80 9.35 -3.70 -2.48
N THR A 81 8.78 -4.20 -1.36
CA THR A 81 7.41 -3.86 -0.95
C THR A 81 7.28 -3.56 0.55
N ALA A 82 6.55 -2.51 0.90
CA ALA A 82 6.09 -2.24 2.26
C ALA A 82 4.57 -2.40 2.33
N ILE A 83 4.10 -3.27 3.22
CA ILE A 83 2.68 -3.61 3.37
C ILE A 83 2.18 -3.08 4.71
N PHE A 84 1.13 -2.27 4.67
CA PHE A 84 0.49 -1.69 5.83
C PHE A 84 -0.77 -2.47 6.20
N ASP A 85 -0.94 -2.72 7.49
CA ASP A 85 -2.04 -3.55 8.02
C ASP A 85 -3.43 -2.91 7.87
N ASP A 86 -3.48 -1.57 7.93
CA ASP A 86 -4.69 -0.79 7.74
C ASP A 86 -4.72 -0.11 6.37
N GLU A 87 -5.92 0.22 5.91
CA GLU A 87 -6.12 0.98 4.68
C GLU A 87 -5.42 2.35 4.75
N LEU A 88 -4.64 2.65 3.72
CA LEU A 88 -3.94 3.92 3.59
C LEU A 88 -4.76 4.88 2.76
N SER A 89 -4.88 6.14 3.18
CA SER A 89 -5.36 7.19 2.27
C SER A 89 -4.42 7.37 1.07
N ALA A 90 -4.94 7.88 -0.05
CA ALA A 90 -4.14 8.19 -1.24
C ALA A 90 -2.94 9.12 -0.93
N THR A 91 -3.09 10.03 0.03
CA THR A 91 -2.03 10.94 0.46
C THR A 91 -0.95 10.20 1.24
N GLN A 92 -1.32 9.30 2.15
CA GLN A 92 -0.38 8.49 2.92
C GLN A 92 0.43 7.61 1.98
N GLU A 93 -0.23 6.80 1.14
CA GLU A 93 0.43 5.90 0.20
C GLU A 93 1.46 6.64 -0.67
N ARG A 94 1.07 7.79 -1.26
CA ARG A 94 1.96 8.61 -2.08
C ARG A 94 3.17 9.14 -1.30
N ASN A 95 2.97 9.61 -0.07
CA ASN A 95 4.07 10.14 0.74
C ASN A 95 5.02 9.02 1.18
N ILE A 96 4.48 7.89 1.63
CA ILE A 96 5.24 6.72 2.07
C ILE A 96 6.06 6.19 0.90
N SER A 97 5.46 6.00 -0.27
CA SER A 97 6.15 5.51 -1.46
C SER A 97 7.31 6.43 -1.87
N LYS A 98 7.13 7.77 -1.78
CA LYS A 98 8.22 8.73 -2.00
C LYS A 98 9.35 8.64 -0.98
N ILE A 99 9.03 8.33 0.28
CA ILE A 99 10.02 8.26 1.37
C ILE A 99 10.82 6.95 1.27
N LEU A 100 10.12 5.83 1.12
CA LEU A 100 10.69 4.48 1.11
C LEU A 100 11.29 4.09 -0.24
N GLY A 101 10.85 4.70 -1.35
CA GLY A 101 11.38 4.38 -2.69
C GLY A 101 10.97 3.00 -3.22
N CYS A 102 10.03 2.32 -2.55
CA CYS A 102 9.57 0.99 -2.90
C CYS A 102 8.04 0.96 -3.12
N LYS A 103 7.52 -0.20 -3.54
CA LYS A 103 6.08 -0.42 -3.70
C LYS A 103 5.41 -0.36 -2.33
N VAL A 104 4.30 0.38 -2.21
CA VAL A 104 3.53 0.45 -0.98
C VAL A 104 2.17 -0.20 -1.24
N LEU A 105 1.79 -1.11 -0.36
CA LEU A 105 0.47 -1.75 -0.36
C LEU A 105 -0.18 -1.54 1.00
N ASP A 106 -1.50 -1.51 1.02
CA ASP A 106 -2.27 -1.73 2.23
C ASP A 106 -2.99 -3.09 2.17
N ARG A 107 -3.59 -3.48 3.29
CA ARG A 107 -4.35 -4.73 3.41
C ARG A 107 -5.45 -4.85 2.35
N THR A 108 -6.17 -3.77 2.06
CA THR A 108 -7.25 -3.77 1.05
C THR A 108 -6.70 -4.11 -0.34
N ASN A 109 -5.62 -3.45 -0.76
CA ASN A 109 -4.99 -3.70 -2.06
C ASN A 109 -4.44 -5.13 -2.16
N LEU A 110 -3.78 -5.61 -1.10
CA LEU A 110 -3.27 -6.98 -1.04
C LEU A 110 -4.39 -8.02 -1.20
N ILE A 111 -5.53 -7.81 -0.53
CA ILE A 111 -6.70 -8.70 -0.65
C ILE A 111 -7.27 -8.67 -2.07
N LEU A 112 -7.38 -7.48 -2.69
CA LEU A 112 -7.85 -7.35 -4.06
C LEU A 112 -6.91 -8.07 -5.05
N ASP A 113 -5.60 -7.99 -4.87
CA ASP A 113 -4.62 -8.72 -5.67
C ASP A 113 -4.79 -10.24 -5.54
N ILE A 114 -4.97 -10.75 -4.32
CA ILE A 114 -5.24 -12.18 -4.08
C ILE A 114 -6.54 -12.62 -4.76
N PHE A 115 -7.59 -11.81 -4.68
CA PHE A 115 -8.85 -12.11 -5.35
C PHE A 115 -8.72 -12.08 -6.88
N ALA A 116 -7.96 -11.14 -7.43
CA ALA A 116 -7.69 -11.08 -8.87
C ALA A 116 -6.95 -12.34 -9.35
N GLN A 117 -5.96 -12.81 -8.59
CA GLN A 117 -5.24 -14.06 -8.88
C GLN A 117 -6.15 -15.29 -8.84
N ARG A 118 -7.18 -15.29 -7.98
CA ARG A 118 -8.07 -16.45 -7.76
C ARG A 118 -9.35 -16.42 -8.61
N ALA A 119 -9.76 -15.28 -9.17
CA ALA A 119 -11.01 -15.14 -9.90
C ALA A 119 -11.04 -15.97 -11.21
N GLN A 120 -11.74 -17.11 -11.17
CA GLN A 120 -11.83 -18.02 -12.33
C GLN A 120 -13.03 -17.75 -13.24
N THR A 121 -14.17 -17.30 -12.69
CA THR A 121 -15.39 -17.08 -13.46
C THR A 121 -15.45 -15.65 -14.01
N SER A 122 -16.14 -15.45 -15.12
CA SER A 122 -16.36 -14.12 -15.71
C SER A 122 -16.98 -13.15 -14.69
N TYR A 123 -18.02 -13.60 -13.99
CA TYR A 123 -18.67 -12.81 -12.93
C TYR A 123 -17.70 -12.42 -11.81
N ALA A 124 -16.90 -13.36 -11.29
CA ALA A 124 -15.95 -13.06 -10.23
C ALA A 124 -14.88 -12.06 -10.68
N ARG A 125 -14.35 -12.21 -11.91
CA ARG A 125 -13.38 -11.26 -12.48
C ARG A 125 -13.97 -9.86 -12.59
N THR A 126 -15.19 -9.73 -13.11
CA THR A 126 -15.87 -8.42 -13.22
C THR A 126 -16.08 -7.77 -11.85
N GLN A 127 -16.44 -8.54 -10.81
CA GLN A 127 -16.61 -7.99 -9.46
C GLN A 127 -15.29 -7.53 -8.84
N VAL A 128 -14.22 -8.31 -9.02
CA VAL A 128 -12.89 -7.92 -8.54
C VAL A 128 -12.38 -6.68 -9.28
N GLU A 129 -12.53 -6.63 -10.60
CA GLU A 129 -12.16 -5.46 -11.41
C GLU A 129 -12.94 -4.21 -10.97
N LEU A 130 -14.24 -4.33 -10.70
CA LEU A 130 -15.05 -3.23 -10.18
C LEU A 130 -14.48 -2.72 -8.85
N ALA A 131 -14.20 -3.62 -7.90
CA ALA A 131 -13.63 -3.25 -6.61
C ALA A 131 -12.24 -2.61 -6.75
N GLN A 132 -11.40 -3.11 -7.66
CA GLN A 132 -10.11 -2.49 -7.98
C GLN A 132 -10.29 -1.08 -8.55
N TYR A 133 -11.26 -0.87 -9.44
CA TYR A 133 -11.53 0.48 -9.96
C TYR A 133 -12.05 1.43 -8.88
N GLU A 134 -12.93 0.98 -8.00
CA GLU A 134 -13.43 1.78 -6.88
C GLU A 134 -12.31 2.17 -5.91
N TYR A 135 -11.39 1.25 -5.62
CA TYR A 135 -10.20 1.52 -4.79
C TYR A 135 -9.20 2.46 -5.46
N LEU A 136 -8.98 2.32 -6.78
CA LEU A 136 -8.04 3.14 -7.55
C LEU A 136 -8.56 4.55 -7.85
N LEU A 137 -9.86 4.72 -8.09
CA LEU A 137 -10.48 6.00 -8.48
C LEU A 137 -10.09 7.19 -7.58
N PRO A 138 -10.20 7.13 -6.24
CA PRO A 138 -9.81 8.25 -5.38
C PRO A 138 -8.29 8.52 -5.42
N ARG A 139 -7.48 7.50 -5.68
CA ARG A 139 -6.00 7.60 -5.73
C ARG A 139 -5.52 8.24 -7.02
N LEU A 140 -6.16 7.95 -8.15
CA LEU A 140 -5.83 8.49 -9.47
C LEU A 140 -6.20 9.97 -9.62
N ARG A 141 -7.32 10.42 -9.04
CA ARG A 141 -7.73 11.85 -9.09
C ARG A 141 -6.66 12.79 -8.53
N GLY A 142 -5.94 12.36 -7.49
CA GLY A 142 -4.83 13.14 -6.92
C GLY A 142 -3.63 13.32 -7.86
N MET A 143 -3.36 12.33 -8.73
CA MET A 143 -2.27 12.39 -9.71
C MET A 143 -2.56 13.34 -10.88
N TRP A 144 -3.82 13.48 -11.27
CA TRP A 144 -4.24 14.34 -12.38
C TRP A 144 -3.87 15.82 -12.17
N THR A 145 -3.93 16.32 -10.94
CA THR A 145 -3.53 17.70 -10.60
C THR A 145 -2.06 17.99 -10.90
N HIS A 146 -1.19 16.96 -10.90
CA HIS A 146 0.22 17.11 -11.25
C HIS A 146 0.43 17.14 -12.77
N LEU A 147 -0.37 16.39 -13.53
CA LEU A 147 -0.36 16.36 -14.99
C LEU A 147 -0.92 17.65 -15.61
N GLU A 148 -1.94 18.26 -15.00
CA GLU A 148 -2.47 19.57 -15.41
C GLU A 148 -1.42 20.68 -15.25
N ARG A 149 -0.64 20.65 -14.17
CA ARG A 149 0.46 21.62 -13.97
C ARG A 149 1.59 21.46 -14.99
N GLN A 150 1.77 20.27 -15.56
CA GLN A 150 2.77 20.01 -16.60
C GLN A 150 2.29 20.44 -18.00
N ARG A 151 0.97 20.52 -18.23
CA ARG A 151 0.36 21.11 -19.44
C ARG A 151 0.07 22.62 -19.33
N GLY A 152 0.11 23.19 -18.13
CA GLY A 152 -0.38 24.55 -17.83
C GLY A 152 0.68 25.65 -17.77
N GLY A 153 1.84 25.48 -18.40
CA GLY A 153 2.81 26.55 -18.59
C GLY A 153 2.48 27.35 -19.84
N ILE A 154 1.91 28.56 -19.67
CA ILE A 154 1.49 29.56 -20.68
C ILE A 154 -0.01 29.46 -21.06
N GLY A 155 -0.83 30.30 -20.40
CA GLY A 155 -1.88 31.03 -21.11
C GLY A 155 -3.30 30.47 -21.19
N MET A 156 -3.86 29.85 -20.14
CA MET A 156 -5.30 29.56 -20.08
C MET A 156 -5.93 30.13 -18.80
N ARG A 157 -6.13 31.45 -18.77
CA ARG A 157 -7.20 32.07 -17.97
C ARG A 157 -8.47 32.02 -18.84
N GLY A 158 -9.30 31.00 -18.63
CA GLY A 158 -10.71 31.00 -19.01
C GLY A 158 -11.56 31.29 -17.77
N PRO A 159 -12.67 32.05 -17.89
CA PRO A 159 -13.50 32.43 -16.75
C PRO A 159 -14.19 31.21 -16.15
N GLY A 160 -14.43 31.28 -14.84
CA GLY A 160 -14.73 30.12 -14.01
C GLY A 160 -16.07 29.45 -14.24
N GLU A 161 -16.27 28.36 -13.51
CA GLU A 161 -17.44 28.19 -12.65
C GLU A 161 -17.08 27.19 -11.55
N THR A 162 -17.31 27.60 -10.31
CA THR A 162 -17.20 26.79 -9.12
C THR A 162 -18.44 25.90 -9.02
N ARG A 163 -18.26 24.58 -9.06
CA ARG A 163 -19.06 23.59 -8.30
C ARG A 163 -18.21 22.38 -7.97
#